data_AF-A0A9W6DT86-F1
#
_entry.id   AF-A0A9W6DT86-F1
#
_cell.length_a   1.000
_cell.length_b   1.000
_cell.length_c   1.000
_cell.angle_alpha   90.00
_cell.angle_beta   90.00
_cell.angle_gamma   90.00
#
_symmetry.space_group_name_H-M   'P 1'
#
loop_
_entity.id
_entity.type
_entity.pdbx_description
1 polymer ?
#
loop_
_entity_poly.entity_id
_entity_poly.type
_entity_poly.pdbx_seq_one_letter_code
_entity_poly.pdbx_strand_id
1 'polypeptide(L)'
;MILNLPPELIQLVLQNCSTPDFLEAAFSCRTVYEIASTCREVLLHHLRRTPGNISRDLRSFSSKQLFRLLTKNAFQQLYGAQHHANHVIFNFENDVLDVKASTFASFDHQTLALVARGREKVHLFHIEHGQLRPLSEVDLPYHQSGIAEVLKTAFDGDGGLYVLHRVVPAMDATDTNANHPFIKQAMQSNINGMHYLSRHFLDSPGEPVRVCAFPDHANYTPLALAAMPGGNFAISWQHNYDFSENEVVLYTASTDSHSTAKSGIIGISYDSCVLLEGPPPSRERARGGTCIQ
;
A
#
# COMPACT_ATOMS: atom_id res chain seq x y z
N MET A 1 35.48 -26.17 0.15
CA MET A 1 36.60 -25.34 0.65
C MET A 1 36.26 -24.52 1.91
N ILE A 2 34.99 -24.19 2.21
CA ILE A 2 34.62 -23.59 3.52
C ILE A 2 34.56 -24.61 4.68
N LEU A 3 34.22 -25.87 4.38
CA LEU A 3 34.08 -26.96 5.35
C LEU A 3 35.41 -27.44 5.97
N ASN A 4 36.54 -26.97 5.43
CA ASN A 4 37.87 -27.31 5.96
C ASN A 4 38.35 -26.30 7.00
N LEU A 5 37.57 -25.23 7.24
CA LEU A 5 37.88 -24.23 8.24
C LEU A 5 37.43 -24.71 9.64
N PRO A 6 38.13 -24.29 10.70
CA PRO A 6 37.65 -24.43 12.07
C PRO A 6 36.24 -23.81 12.24
N PRO A 7 35.38 -24.40 13.09
CA PRO A 7 34.03 -23.90 13.33
C PRO A 7 33.96 -22.42 13.71
N GLU A 8 34.96 -21.91 14.42
CA GLU A 8 35.06 -20.52 14.87
C GLU A 8 35.22 -19.56 13.67
N LEU A 9 36.02 -19.95 12.67
CA LEU A 9 36.16 -19.16 11.44
C LEU A 9 34.88 -19.22 10.60
N ILE A 10 34.20 -20.38 10.57
CA ILE A 10 32.91 -20.50 9.89
C ILE A 10 31.86 -19.60 10.58
N GLN A 11 31.82 -19.56 11.91
CA GLN A 11 30.94 -18.67 12.67
C GLN A 11 31.23 -17.20 12.38
N LEU A 12 32.51 -16.81 12.30
CA LEU A 12 32.91 -15.44 11.96
C LEU A 12 32.45 -15.04 10.55
N VAL A 13 32.59 -15.93 9.58
CA VAL A 13 32.07 -15.71 8.21
C VAL A 13 30.55 -15.54 8.26
N LEU A 14 29.84 -16.47 8.91
CA LEU A 14 28.39 -16.45 9.04
C LEU A 14 27.87 -15.17 9.72
N GLN A 15 28.58 -14.66 10.74
CA GLN A 15 28.22 -13.42 11.43
C GLN A 15 28.28 -12.18 10.52
N ASN A 16 29.20 -12.17 9.55
CA ASN A 16 29.39 -11.05 8.63
C ASN A 16 28.46 -11.10 7.40
N CYS A 17 27.77 -12.22 7.18
CA CYS A 17 26.79 -12.35 6.11
C CYS A 17 25.55 -11.48 6.36
N SER A 18 24.80 -11.21 5.29
CA SER A 18 23.41 -10.78 5.43
C SER A 18 22.57 -11.94 6.02
N THR A 19 21.45 -11.65 6.68
CA THR A 19 20.56 -12.72 7.18
C THR A 19 20.10 -13.71 6.09
N PRO A 20 19.71 -13.29 4.86
CA PRO A 20 19.36 -14.26 3.82
C PRO A 20 20.56 -15.14 3.44
N ASP A 21 21.75 -14.59 3.23
CA ASP A 21 22.94 -15.39 2.88
C ASP A 21 23.36 -16.34 4.02
N PHE A 22 23.19 -15.90 5.28
CA PHE A 22 23.40 -16.74 6.46
C PHE A 22 22.48 -17.95 6.46
N LEU A 23 21.19 -17.75 6.17
CA LEU A 23 20.21 -18.84 6.13
C LEU A 23 20.46 -19.77 4.95
N GLU A 24 20.78 -19.23 3.78
CA GLU A 24 21.14 -20.02 2.60
C GLU A 24 22.37 -20.90 2.90
N ALA A 25 23.44 -20.31 3.47
CA ALA A 25 24.61 -21.05 3.89
C ALA A 25 24.28 -22.12 4.94
N ALA A 26 23.44 -21.79 5.94
CA ALA A 26 23.00 -22.72 6.96
C ALA A 26 22.20 -23.89 6.39
N PHE A 27 21.38 -23.69 5.37
CA PHE A 27 20.59 -24.75 4.73
C PHE A 27 21.36 -25.50 3.62
N SER A 28 22.51 -25.00 3.20
CA SER A 28 23.31 -25.63 2.13
C SER A 28 23.86 -27.01 2.50
N CYS A 29 24.27 -27.22 3.76
CA CYS A 29 24.78 -28.50 4.21
C CYS A 29 24.66 -28.70 5.74
N ARG A 30 24.70 -29.96 6.15
CA ARG A 30 24.51 -30.36 7.55
C ARG A 30 25.53 -29.76 8.52
N THR A 31 26.80 -29.70 8.14
CA THR A 31 27.86 -29.17 9.01
C THR A 31 27.66 -27.69 9.29
N VAL A 32 27.37 -26.90 8.26
CA VAL A 32 27.12 -25.46 8.42
C VAL A 32 25.82 -25.22 9.18
N TYR A 33 24.78 -26.03 8.94
CA TYR A 33 23.54 -26.01 9.73
C TYR A 33 23.81 -26.21 11.23
N GLU A 34 24.59 -27.22 11.60
CA GLU A 34 24.92 -27.53 13.00
C GLU A 34 25.71 -26.36 13.63
N ILE A 35 26.67 -25.78 12.92
CA ILE A 35 27.46 -24.63 13.39
C ILE A 35 26.57 -23.38 13.55
N ALA A 36 25.76 -23.07 12.53
CA ALA A 36 24.89 -21.89 12.50
C ALA A 36 23.80 -21.94 13.58
N SER A 37 23.20 -23.10 13.82
CA SER A 37 22.10 -23.28 14.78
C SER A 37 22.54 -23.38 16.24
N THR A 38 23.83 -23.54 16.52
CA THR A 38 24.38 -23.68 17.87
C THR A 38 25.05 -22.41 18.39
N CYS A 39 25.60 -21.57 17.50
CA CYS A 39 26.27 -20.33 17.89
C CYS A 39 25.27 -19.23 18.30
N ARG A 40 25.05 -19.10 19.61
CA ARG A 40 24.09 -18.14 20.19
C ARG A 40 24.35 -16.69 19.77
N GLU A 41 25.61 -16.26 19.74
CA GLU A 41 25.98 -14.87 19.46
C GLU A 41 25.63 -14.49 18.02
N VAL A 42 25.94 -15.37 17.06
CA VAL A 42 25.57 -15.22 15.65
C VAL A 42 24.05 -15.17 15.48
N LEU A 43 23.32 -16.06 16.15
CA LEU A 43 21.84 -16.05 16.09
C LEU A 43 21.23 -14.75 16.62
N LEU A 44 21.74 -14.24 17.74
CA LEU A 44 21.29 -12.96 18.29
C LEU A 44 21.65 -11.77 17.38
N HIS A 45 22.80 -11.82 16.70
CA HIS A 45 23.19 -10.82 15.71
C HIS A 45 22.17 -10.75 14.58
N HIS A 46 21.83 -11.88 13.96
CA HIS A 46 20.85 -11.91 12.87
C HIS A 46 19.42 -11.60 13.33
N LEU A 47 19.01 -12.05 14.52
CA LEU A 47 17.69 -11.71 15.07
C LEU A 47 17.49 -10.20 15.24
N ARG A 48 18.52 -9.47 15.69
CA ARG A 48 18.44 -8.00 15.83
C ARG A 48 18.30 -7.26 14.50
N ARG A 49 18.75 -7.89 13.41
CA ARG A 49 18.70 -7.32 12.05
C ARG A 49 17.47 -7.76 11.25
N THR A 50 16.67 -8.68 11.79
CA THR A 50 15.52 -9.26 11.11
C THR A 50 14.22 -8.71 11.72
N PRO A 51 13.39 -8.01 10.95
CA PRO A 51 12.10 -7.51 11.43
C PRO A 51 11.22 -8.63 12.00
N GLY A 52 10.60 -8.39 13.15
CA GLY A 52 9.72 -9.35 13.81
C GLY A 52 9.52 -9.04 15.29
N ASN A 53 8.53 -9.70 15.91
CA ASN A 53 8.27 -9.51 17.35
C ASN A 53 9.37 -10.19 18.17
N ILE A 54 10.37 -9.43 18.57
CA ILE A 54 11.41 -9.85 19.50
C ILE A 54 10.81 -9.74 20.90
N SER A 55 10.42 -10.86 21.49
CA SER A 55 9.97 -10.88 22.89
C SER A 55 11.08 -10.30 23.78
N ARG A 56 10.69 -9.61 24.85
CA ARG A 56 11.64 -8.92 25.75
C ARG A 56 12.62 -9.87 26.46
N ASP A 57 12.47 -11.19 26.35
CA ASP A 57 13.36 -12.16 26.97
C ASP A 57 13.95 -13.19 25.99
N LEU A 58 14.76 -12.72 25.05
CA LEU A 58 15.64 -13.60 24.26
C LEU A 58 16.69 -14.34 25.11
N ARG A 59 16.88 -13.96 26.39
CA ARG A 59 17.94 -14.52 27.24
C ARG A 59 17.61 -15.93 27.72
N SER A 60 16.34 -16.22 27.96
CA SER A 60 15.86 -17.55 28.37
C SER A 60 15.81 -18.59 27.23
N PHE A 61 15.98 -18.17 25.97
CA PHE A 61 15.85 -19.05 24.82
C PHE A 61 17.15 -19.83 24.57
N SER A 62 17.05 -21.14 24.34
CA SER A 62 18.16 -21.96 23.83
C SER A 62 18.55 -21.56 22.39
N SER A 63 19.78 -21.89 21.94
CA SER A 63 20.20 -21.62 20.56
C SER A 63 19.25 -22.21 19.51
N LYS A 64 18.70 -23.41 19.78
CA LYS A 64 17.70 -24.04 18.91
C LYS A 64 16.38 -23.24 18.83
N GLN A 65 15.94 -22.66 19.95
CA GLN A 65 14.77 -21.78 19.97
C GLN A 65 15.05 -20.45 19.26
N LEU A 66 16.23 -19.88 19.45
CA LEU A 66 16.66 -18.66 18.74
C LEU A 66 16.72 -18.88 17.23
N PHE A 67 17.29 -20.00 16.78
CA PHE A 67 17.36 -20.32 15.36
C PHE A 67 15.96 -20.50 14.75
N ARG A 68 15.06 -21.22 15.44
CA ARG A 68 13.65 -21.32 15.01
C ARG A 68 12.95 -19.97 14.92
N LEU A 69 13.17 -19.08 15.89
CA LEU A 69 12.60 -17.74 15.89
C LEU A 69 13.16 -16.91 14.73
N LEU A 70 14.47 -17.00 14.47
CA LEU A 70 15.12 -16.34 13.35
C LEU A 70 14.53 -16.80 12.02
N THR A 71 14.47 -18.11 11.81
CA THR A 71 13.89 -18.70 10.59
C THR A 71 12.43 -18.27 10.40
N LYS A 72 11.63 -18.28 11.47
CA LYS A 72 10.24 -17.82 11.42
C LYS A 72 10.15 -16.35 10.98
N ASN A 73 10.88 -15.46 11.64
CA ASN A 73 10.87 -14.03 11.32
C ASN A 73 11.38 -13.79 9.90
N ALA A 74 12.46 -14.46 9.50
CA ALA A 74 13.05 -14.34 8.17
C ALA A 74 12.07 -14.79 7.06
N PHE A 75 11.37 -15.91 7.24
CA PHE A 75 10.37 -16.36 6.26
C PHE A 75 9.14 -15.45 6.19
N GLN A 76 8.73 -14.83 7.30
CA GLN A 76 7.71 -13.79 7.27
C GLN A 76 8.14 -12.55 6.48
N GLN A 77 9.45 -12.32 6.36
CA GLN A 77 10.04 -11.27 5.52
C GLN A 77 10.45 -11.78 4.13
N LEU A 78 10.01 -12.97 3.73
CA LEU A 78 10.32 -13.61 2.45
C LEU A 78 11.83 -13.80 2.18
N TYR A 79 12.66 -13.86 3.21
CA TYR A 79 14.09 -14.14 3.03
C TYR A 79 14.28 -15.55 2.47
N GLY A 80 15.04 -15.66 1.38
CA GLY A 80 15.27 -16.91 0.68
C GLY A 80 14.16 -17.28 -0.31
N ALA A 81 13.09 -16.49 -0.41
CA ALA A 81 12.06 -16.68 -1.43
C ALA A 81 12.66 -16.62 -2.85
N GLN A 82 13.71 -15.83 -3.07
CA GLN A 82 14.41 -15.77 -4.36
C GLN A 82 15.05 -17.11 -4.79
N HIS A 83 15.31 -18.04 -3.87
CA HIS A 83 15.92 -19.34 -4.16
C HIS A 83 14.91 -20.50 -4.12
N HIS A 84 13.84 -20.35 -3.34
CA HIS A 84 12.92 -21.45 -3.03
C HIS A 84 11.47 -21.20 -3.44
N ALA A 85 11.10 -19.96 -3.78
CA ALA A 85 9.77 -19.68 -4.31
C ALA A 85 9.74 -19.96 -5.81
N ASN A 86 8.67 -20.61 -6.24
CA ASN A 86 8.29 -20.57 -7.63
C ASN A 86 7.85 -19.14 -7.94
N HIS A 87 8.54 -18.47 -8.86
CA HIS A 87 8.14 -17.17 -9.34
C HIS A 87 7.49 -17.30 -10.70
N VAL A 88 6.46 -16.50 -10.94
CA VAL A 88 5.90 -16.28 -12.28
C VAL A 88 6.20 -14.83 -12.64
N ILE A 89 6.95 -14.64 -13.72
CA ILE A 89 7.22 -13.30 -14.26
C ILE A 89 6.02 -12.89 -15.10
N PHE A 90 5.40 -11.77 -14.75
CA PHE A 90 4.35 -11.15 -15.54
C PHE A 90 4.85 -9.81 -16.06
N ASN A 91 4.84 -9.66 -17.39
CA ASN A 91 5.28 -8.43 -18.04
C ASN A 91 4.06 -7.55 -18.33
N PHE A 92 4.03 -6.37 -17.71
CA PHE A 92 3.08 -5.30 -18.03
C PHE A 92 3.50 -4.53 -19.30
N GLU A 93 3.95 -5.24 -20.33
CA GLU A 93 4.48 -4.67 -21.57
C GLU A 93 5.52 -3.55 -21.31
N ASN A 94 5.20 -2.30 -21.69
CA ASN A 94 6.03 -1.12 -21.50
C ASN A 94 5.71 -0.36 -20.20
N ASP A 95 4.70 -0.77 -19.46
CA ASP A 95 4.26 -0.10 -18.23
C ASP A 95 5.00 -0.66 -17.00
N VAL A 96 5.32 0.25 -16.08
CA VAL A 96 5.99 -0.09 -14.82
C VAL A 96 4.94 -0.23 -13.73
N LEU A 97 4.91 -1.38 -13.06
CA LEU A 97 4.03 -1.63 -11.93
C LEU A 97 4.30 -0.62 -10.80
N ASP A 98 3.25 0.04 -10.33
CA ASP A 98 3.27 0.80 -9.09
C ASP A 98 2.83 -0.10 -7.92
N VAL A 99 3.83 -0.71 -7.29
CA VAL A 99 3.64 -1.58 -6.13
C VAL A 99 2.99 -0.82 -4.96
N LYS A 100 3.20 0.50 -4.85
CA LYS A 100 2.62 1.30 -3.75
C LYS A 100 1.15 1.62 -3.98
N ALA A 101 0.71 1.65 -5.23
CA ALA A 101 -0.68 1.85 -5.61
C ALA A 101 -1.46 0.53 -5.75
N SER A 102 -0.76 -0.59 -5.92
CA SER A 102 -1.32 -1.93 -6.05
C SER A 102 -1.66 -2.56 -4.69
N THR A 103 -2.62 -3.50 -4.66
CA THR A 103 -3.01 -4.19 -3.44
C THR A 103 -3.36 -5.65 -3.68
N PHE A 104 -3.28 -6.45 -2.62
CA PHE A 104 -3.63 -7.86 -2.60
C PHE A 104 -4.80 -8.07 -1.64
N ALA A 105 -5.82 -8.77 -2.10
CA ALA A 105 -6.98 -9.12 -1.29
C ALA A 105 -6.55 -10.04 -0.15
N SER A 106 -6.57 -9.50 1.07
CA SER A 106 -6.19 -10.24 2.27
C SER A 106 -7.23 -11.29 2.69
N PHE A 107 -8.44 -11.25 2.13
CA PHE A 107 -9.56 -12.10 2.54
C PHE A 107 -9.65 -13.41 1.75
N ASP A 108 -9.29 -13.41 0.46
CA ASP A 108 -9.31 -14.61 -0.40
C ASP A 108 -7.89 -15.12 -0.73
N HIS A 109 -6.86 -14.29 -0.49
CA HIS A 109 -5.47 -14.56 -0.87
C HIS A 109 -5.29 -14.96 -2.34
N GLN A 110 -6.19 -14.52 -3.20
CA GLN A 110 -6.24 -14.91 -4.60
C GLN A 110 -6.50 -13.72 -5.52
N THR A 111 -7.04 -12.61 -5.02
CA THR A 111 -7.33 -11.45 -5.88
C THR A 111 -6.27 -10.36 -5.74
N LEU A 112 -5.82 -9.82 -6.87
CA LEU A 112 -4.85 -8.75 -6.97
C LEU A 112 -5.46 -7.56 -7.73
N ALA A 113 -5.21 -6.36 -7.23
CA ALA A 113 -5.43 -5.12 -7.96
C ALA A 113 -4.07 -4.51 -8.28
N LEU A 114 -3.71 -4.50 -9.57
CA LEU A 114 -2.42 -4.06 -10.07
C LEU A 114 -2.59 -2.75 -10.84
N VAL A 115 -1.69 -1.81 -10.56
CA VAL A 115 -1.74 -0.45 -11.08
C VAL A 115 -0.43 -0.13 -11.77
N ALA A 116 -0.50 0.35 -13.01
CA ALA A 116 0.66 0.89 -13.70
C ALA A 116 0.94 2.33 -13.24
N ARG A 117 2.21 2.69 -13.09
CA ARG A 117 2.64 4.01 -12.60
C ARG A 117 2.13 5.13 -13.50
N GLY A 118 1.49 6.13 -12.90
CA GLY A 118 0.97 7.31 -13.60
C GLY A 118 -0.21 7.00 -14.53
N ARG A 119 -0.87 5.85 -14.35
CA ARG A 119 -2.07 5.47 -15.11
C ARG A 119 -3.32 5.60 -14.23
N GLU A 120 -4.45 5.76 -14.90
CA GLU A 120 -5.79 5.89 -14.30
C GLU A 120 -6.55 4.56 -14.24
N LYS A 121 -5.88 3.44 -14.52
CA LYS A 121 -6.54 2.12 -14.64
C LYS A 121 -6.03 1.16 -13.58
N VAL A 122 -6.95 0.39 -13.02
CA VAL A 122 -6.66 -0.73 -12.12
C VAL A 122 -6.99 -2.03 -12.83
N HIS A 123 -6.01 -2.93 -12.94
CA HIS A 123 -6.20 -4.26 -13.52
C HIS A 123 -6.41 -5.28 -12.40
N LEU A 124 -7.53 -6.00 -12.45
CA LEU A 124 -7.85 -7.06 -11.49
C LEU A 124 -7.40 -8.41 -12.03
N PHE A 125 -6.71 -9.16 -11.18
CA PHE A 125 -6.24 -10.50 -11.48
C PHE A 125 -6.66 -11.48 -10.38
N HIS A 126 -6.87 -12.72 -10.79
CA HIS A 126 -7.03 -13.87 -9.91
C HIS A 126 -5.78 -14.75 -9.98
N ILE A 127 -5.29 -15.19 -8.83
CA ILE A 127 -4.18 -16.12 -8.70
C ILE A 127 -4.78 -17.52 -8.61
N GLU A 128 -4.65 -18.29 -9.67
CA GLU A 128 -5.13 -19.66 -9.73
C GLU A 128 -3.99 -20.60 -10.12
N HIS A 129 -3.73 -21.63 -9.30
CA HIS A 129 -2.66 -22.60 -9.56
C HIS A 129 -1.27 -21.94 -9.81
N GLY A 130 -1.01 -20.81 -9.15
CA GLY A 130 0.24 -20.05 -9.30
C GLY A 130 0.30 -19.19 -10.58
N GLN A 131 -0.78 -19.09 -11.36
CA GLN A 131 -0.87 -18.23 -12.54
C GLN A 131 -1.78 -17.03 -12.27
N LEU A 132 -1.42 -15.88 -12.86
CA LEU A 132 -2.27 -14.69 -12.90
C LEU A 132 -3.25 -14.80 -14.05
N ARG A 133 -4.55 -14.82 -13.74
CA ARG A 133 -5.65 -14.76 -14.72
C ARG A 133 -6.29 -13.38 -14.66
N PRO A 134 -6.40 -12.65 -15.78
CA PRO A 134 -7.11 -11.37 -15.78
C PRO A 134 -8.59 -11.59 -15.46
N LEU A 135 -9.13 -10.79 -14.54
CA LEU A 135 -10.55 -10.80 -14.18
C LEU A 135 -11.29 -9.68 -14.90
N SER A 136 -10.87 -8.44 -14.67
CA SER A 136 -11.52 -7.24 -15.19
C SER A 136 -10.61 -6.03 -15.05
N GLU A 137 -11.08 -4.90 -15.56
CA GLU A 137 -10.44 -3.60 -15.42
C GLU A 137 -11.40 -2.63 -14.74
N VAL A 138 -10.86 -1.75 -13.91
CA VAL A 138 -11.59 -0.69 -13.25
C VAL A 138 -11.02 0.63 -13.72
N ASP A 139 -11.86 1.40 -14.42
CA ASP A 139 -11.58 2.75 -14.85
C ASP A 139 -12.01 3.75 -13.78
N LEU A 140 -11.31 4.88 -13.70
CA LEU A 140 -11.72 5.97 -12.83
C LEU A 140 -13.04 6.59 -13.33
N PRO A 141 -13.94 7.00 -12.42
CA PRO A 141 -15.24 7.58 -12.79
C PRO A 141 -15.13 9.00 -13.38
N TYR A 142 -13.94 9.57 -13.50
CA TYR A 142 -13.72 10.93 -14.00
C TYR A 142 -13.40 10.93 -15.50
N HIS A 143 -14.16 11.72 -16.27
CA HIS A 143 -13.97 11.90 -17.73
C HIS A 143 -13.56 13.35 -18.09
N GLN A 144 -13.13 14.15 -17.11
CA GLN A 144 -12.69 15.53 -17.38
C GLN A 144 -11.30 15.58 -18.00
N SER A 145 -11.06 16.55 -18.87
CA SER A 145 -9.73 16.83 -19.45
C SER A 145 -8.73 17.12 -18.33
N GLY A 146 -7.78 16.20 -18.13
CA GLY A 146 -6.79 16.25 -17.07
C GLY A 146 -5.93 14.99 -17.05
N ILE A 147 -4.93 14.99 -16.17
CA ILE A 147 -4.12 13.80 -15.89
C ILE A 147 -4.64 13.21 -14.59
N ALA A 148 -5.18 12.00 -14.67
CA ALA A 148 -5.58 11.22 -13.50
C ALA A 148 -4.56 10.11 -13.23
N GLU A 149 -4.25 9.87 -11.96
CA GLU A 149 -3.39 8.77 -11.54
C GLU A 149 -3.95 8.08 -10.30
N VAL A 150 -3.82 6.75 -10.26
CA VAL A 150 -4.15 5.95 -9.09
C VAL A 150 -2.99 5.98 -8.10
N LEU A 151 -3.28 6.37 -6.85
CA LEU A 151 -2.28 6.49 -5.78
C LEU A 151 -2.28 5.30 -4.82
N LYS A 152 -3.47 4.78 -4.48
CA LYS A 152 -3.65 3.66 -3.55
C LYS A 152 -4.89 2.85 -3.91
N THR A 153 -4.83 1.54 -3.68
CA THR A 153 -5.99 0.66 -3.76
C THR A 153 -6.14 -0.14 -2.47
N ALA A 154 -7.38 -0.43 -2.09
CA ALA A 154 -7.70 -1.27 -0.93
C ALA A 154 -8.99 -2.05 -1.15
N PHE A 155 -8.99 -3.31 -0.78
CA PHE A 155 -10.23 -4.08 -0.69
C PHE A 155 -10.88 -3.90 0.68
N ASP A 156 -12.20 -3.84 0.75
CA ASP A 156 -12.94 -3.86 2.02
C ASP A 156 -13.21 -5.26 2.55
N GLY A 157 -13.05 -6.30 1.73
CA GLY A 157 -13.35 -7.69 2.10
C GLY A 157 -14.82 -8.09 1.97
N ASP A 158 -15.65 -7.22 1.40
CA ASP A 158 -17.08 -7.43 1.13
C ASP A 158 -17.43 -6.98 -0.30
N GLY A 159 -16.62 -7.43 -1.26
CA GLY A 159 -16.82 -7.16 -2.70
C GLY A 159 -16.50 -5.73 -3.16
N GLY A 160 -16.01 -4.85 -2.27
CA GLY A 160 -15.68 -3.46 -2.59
C GLY A 160 -14.19 -3.23 -2.83
N LEU A 161 -13.87 -2.54 -3.93
CA LEU A 161 -12.55 -2.01 -4.23
C LEU A 161 -12.56 -0.49 -4.08
N TYR A 162 -11.67 0.02 -3.24
CA TYR A 162 -11.42 1.44 -3.05
C TYR A 162 -10.21 1.86 -3.86
N VAL A 163 -10.35 2.95 -4.61
CA VAL A 163 -9.32 3.51 -5.49
C VAL A 163 -9.12 4.98 -5.13
N LEU A 164 -8.05 5.27 -4.40
CA LEU A 164 -7.62 6.64 -4.12
C LEU A 164 -6.81 7.13 -5.31
N HIS A 165 -7.25 8.21 -5.92
CA HIS A 165 -6.68 8.77 -7.12
C HIS A 165 -6.56 10.28 -7.02
N ARG A 166 -5.70 10.83 -7.87
CA ARG A 166 -5.46 12.27 -7.98
C ARG A 166 -5.75 12.73 -9.38
N VAL A 167 -6.47 13.83 -9.49
CA VAL A 167 -6.80 14.45 -10.78
C VAL A 167 -6.18 15.84 -10.82
N VAL A 168 -5.30 16.04 -11.80
CA VAL A 168 -4.73 17.36 -12.13
C VAL A 168 -5.48 17.88 -13.36
N PRO A 169 -6.23 18.99 -13.25
CA PRO A 169 -6.95 19.58 -14.39
C PRO A 169 -5.99 19.96 -15.52
N ALA A 170 -6.37 19.70 -16.77
CA ALA A 170 -5.58 20.14 -17.92
C ALA A 170 -5.60 21.67 -18.02
N MET A 171 -4.43 22.29 -18.14
CA MET A 171 -4.33 23.73 -18.45
C MET A 171 -4.44 23.93 -19.97
N ASP A 172 -5.65 23.80 -20.52
CA ASP A 172 -5.85 24.17 -21.92
C ASP A 172 -5.93 25.69 -22.04
N ALA A 173 -4.82 26.29 -22.50
CA ALA A 173 -4.70 27.73 -22.73
C ALA A 173 -5.66 28.28 -23.81
N THR A 174 -6.31 27.40 -24.57
CA THR A 174 -7.32 27.72 -25.58
C THR A 174 -8.74 27.78 -25.05
N ASP A 175 -9.00 27.34 -23.82
CA ASP A 175 -10.33 27.41 -23.24
C ASP A 175 -10.63 28.85 -22.77
N THR A 176 -11.56 29.52 -23.45
CA THR A 176 -11.96 30.91 -23.14
C THR A 176 -12.41 31.10 -21.69
N ASN A 177 -12.90 30.04 -21.03
CA ASN A 177 -13.27 30.06 -19.62
C ASN A 177 -12.07 29.97 -18.66
N ALA A 178 -10.95 29.37 -19.07
CA ALA A 178 -9.74 29.27 -18.25
C ALA A 178 -9.07 30.64 -18.00
N ASN A 179 -9.40 31.65 -18.81
CA ASN A 179 -8.93 33.02 -18.64
C ASN A 179 -9.75 33.84 -17.63
N HIS A 180 -10.88 33.31 -17.14
CA HIS A 180 -11.66 33.99 -16.11
C HIS A 180 -10.86 34.03 -14.80
N PRO A 181 -10.71 35.19 -14.13
CA PRO A 181 -9.79 35.35 -13.01
C PRO A 181 -10.07 34.40 -11.84
N PHE A 182 -11.35 34.09 -11.58
CA PHE A 182 -11.73 33.13 -10.54
C PHE A 182 -11.42 31.68 -10.91
N ILE A 183 -11.57 31.31 -12.20
CA ILE A 183 -11.24 29.96 -12.69
C ILE A 183 -9.73 29.79 -12.69
N LYS A 184 -9.01 30.81 -13.16
CA LYS A 184 -7.55 30.85 -13.13
C LYS A 184 -7.00 30.75 -11.71
N GLN A 185 -7.58 31.49 -10.76
CA GLN A 185 -7.17 31.42 -9.37
C GLN A 185 -7.50 30.06 -8.74
N ALA A 186 -8.67 29.48 -9.01
CA ALA A 186 -9.04 28.14 -8.54
C ALA A 186 -8.17 27.02 -9.14
N MET A 187 -7.77 27.16 -10.41
CA MET A 187 -6.84 26.23 -11.06
C MET A 187 -5.41 26.39 -10.53
N GLN A 188 -4.97 27.61 -10.25
CA GLN A 188 -3.68 27.89 -9.63
C GLN A 188 -3.60 27.38 -8.18
N SER A 189 -4.71 27.36 -7.44
CA SER A 189 -4.72 26.77 -6.09
C SER A 189 -4.64 25.24 -6.09
N ASN A 190 -4.99 24.59 -7.20
CA ASN A 190 -5.00 23.13 -7.36
C ASN A 190 -3.87 22.61 -8.27
N ILE A 191 -2.71 23.27 -8.28
CA ILE A 191 -1.55 22.83 -9.09
C ILE A 191 -1.14 21.39 -8.77
N ASN A 192 -1.31 20.96 -7.52
CA ASN A 192 -1.00 19.60 -7.09
C ASN A 192 -2.12 18.59 -7.39
N GLY A 193 -3.24 19.03 -7.98
CA GLY A 193 -4.41 18.21 -8.21
C GLY A 193 -5.28 18.02 -6.96
N MET A 194 -6.46 17.42 -7.17
CA MET A 194 -7.40 17.08 -6.11
C MET A 194 -7.42 15.56 -5.88
N HIS A 195 -7.50 15.17 -4.61
CA HIS A 195 -7.61 13.78 -4.20
C HIS A 195 -9.07 13.34 -4.15
N TYR A 196 -9.34 12.16 -4.70
CA TYR A 196 -10.65 11.52 -4.71
C TYR A 196 -10.52 10.05 -4.34
N LEU A 197 -11.54 9.53 -3.67
CA LEU A 197 -11.67 8.10 -3.39
C LEU A 197 -12.92 7.59 -4.09
N SER A 198 -12.77 6.60 -4.96
CA SER A 198 -13.88 5.88 -5.55
C SER A 198 -14.02 4.48 -4.95
N ARG A 199 -15.25 4.06 -4.68
CA ARG A 199 -15.59 2.69 -4.30
C ARG A 199 -16.34 2.03 -5.45
N HIS A 200 -15.79 0.92 -5.91
CA HIS A 200 -16.32 0.08 -6.98
C HIS A 200 -16.81 -1.25 -6.40
N PHE A 201 -17.94 -1.74 -6.90
CA PHE A 201 -18.53 -3.02 -6.50
C PHE A 201 -18.15 -4.08 -7.52
N LEU A 202 -17.36 -5.06 -7.09
CA LEU A 202 -16.85 -6.10 -7.97
C LEU A 202 -17.90 -7.19 -8.27
N ASP A 203 -18.74 -7.48 -7.29
CA ASP A 203 -19.80 -8.51 -7.41
C ASP A 203 -21.05 -8.02 -8.13
N SER A 204 -21.21 -6.69 -8.25
CA SER A 204 -22.38 -6.03 -8.82
C SER A 204 -21.96 -5.05 -9.93
N PRO A 205 -21.47 -5.54 -11.09
CA PRO A 205 -21.11 -4.69 -12.23
C PRO A 205 -22.36 -3.97 -12.75
N GLY A 206 -22.50 -2.69 -12.43
CA GLY A 206 -23.69 -1.88 -12.70
C GLY A 206 -24.18 -1.10 -11.47
N GLU A 207 -23.71 -1.44 -10.27
CA GLU A 207 -23.90 -0.59 -9.11
C GLU A 207 -23.12 0.73 -9.30
N PRO A 208 -23.73 1.90 -8.99
CA PRO A 208 -23.06 3.18 -9.16
C PRO A 208 -21.77 3.27 -8.34
N VAL A 209 -20.73 3.83 -8.96
CA VAL A 209 -19.45 4.09 -8.31
C VAL A 209 -19.65 5.20 -7.28
N ARG A 210 -19.25 4.96 -6.03
CA ARG A 210 -19.37 5.97 -4.96
C ARG A 210 -18.09 6.77 -4.88
N VAL A 211 -18.17 8.10 -4.85
CA VAL A 211 -17.00 8.99 -4.93
C VAL A 211 -17.06 10.07 -3.85
N CYS A 212 -15.93 10.33 -3.20
CA CYS A 212 -15.75 11.51 -2.36
C CYS A 212 -14.43 12.21 -2.66
N ALA A 213 -14.33 13.49 -2.25
CA ALA A 213 -13.16 14.34 -2.47
C ALA A 213 -12.52 14.76 -1.13
N PHE A 214 -11.23 15.09 -1.17
CA PHE A 214 -10.47 15.55 0.00
C PHE A 214 -9.81 16.92 -0.27
N PRO A 215 -10.60 18.01 -0.37
CA PRO A 215 -10.07 19.33 -0.67
C PRO A 215 -9.08 19.82 0.39
N ASP A 216 -9.31 19.47 1.66
CA ASP A 216 -8.45 19.87 2.78
C ASP A 216 -7.07 19.18 2.75
N HIS A 217 -6.94 18.09 1.97
CA HIS A 217 -5.70 17.31 1.85
C HIS A 217 -5.01 17.51 0.49
N ALA A 218 -5.30 18.60 -0.22
CA ALA A 218 -4.69 18.89 -1.53
C ALA A 218 -3.14 18.98 -1.46
N ASN A 219 -2.59 19.40 -0.32
CA ASN A 219 -1.15 19.50 -0.08
C ASN A 219 -0.56 18.32 0.69
N TYR A 220 -1.27 17.18 0.74
CA TYR A 220 -0.79 15.96 1.38
C TYR A 220 -0.57 14.86 0.35
N THR A 221 0.35 13.96 0.65
CA THR A 221 0.59 12.72 -0.07
C THR A 221 0.04 11.55 0.75
N PRO A 222 -0.80 10.68 0.18
CA PRO A 222 -1.27 9.50 0.88
C PRO A 222 -0.17 8.43 0.98
N LEU A 223 0.15 8.04 2.20
CA LEU A 223 1.12 6.98 2.48
C LEU A 223 0.48 5.59 2.43
N ALA A 224 -0.73 5.46 2.97
CA ALA A 224 -1.46 4.20 3.06
C ALA A 224 -2.98 4.41 3.00
N LEU A 225 -3.69 3.39 2.53
CA LEU A 225 -5.15 3.30 2.49
C LEU A 225 -5.56 1.95 3.08
N ALA A 226 -6.55 1.97 3.96
CA ALA A 226 -7.21 0.77 4.46
C ALA A 226 -8.73 0.95 4.36
N ALA A 227 -9.45 -0.10 3.95
CA ALA A 227 -10.89 -0.10 3.86
C ALA A 227 -11.46 -1.25 4.71
N MET A 228 -12.69 -1.08 5.17
CA MET A 228 -13.42 -2.06 5.97
C MET A 228 -14.85 -2.22 5.43
N PRO A 229 -15.50 -3.38 5.62
CA PRO A 229 -16.88 -3.56 5.20
C PRO A 229 -17.77 -2.47 5.81
N GLY A 230 -18.80 -2.07 5.06
CA GLY A 230 -19.78 -1.08 5.52
C GLY A 230 -19.44 0.39 5.20
N GLY A 231 -18.41 0.66 4.40
CA GLY A 231 -18.17 2.02 3.87
C GLY A 231 -17.11 2.84 4.62
N ASN A 232 -16.47 2.26 5.63
CA ASN A 232 -15.46 2.94 6.44
C ASN A 232 -14.07 2.72 5.87
N PHE A 233 -13.23 3.75 5.91
CA PHE A 233 -11.87 3.67 5.42
C PHE A 233 -10.95 4.61 6.20
N ALA A 234 -9.66 4.32 6.23
CA ALA A 234 -8.65 5.16 6.85
C ALA A 234 -7.54 5.48 5.85
N ILE A 235 -7.06 6.72 5.89
CA ILE A 235 -5.96 7.18 5.06
C ILE A 235 -4.87 7.75 5.97
N SER A 236 -3.63 7.35 5.71
CA SER A 236 -2.45 8.00 6.30
C SER A 236 -1.95 9.06 5.32
N TRP A 237 -1.85 10.29 5.79
CA TRP A 237 -1.42 11.45 5.02
C TRP A 237 -0.09 11.98 5.54
N GLN A 238 0.70 12.52 4.63
CA GLN A 238 1.95 13.25 4.93
C GLN A 238 1.92 14.58 4.21
N HIS A 239 2.18 15.68 4.91
CA HIS A 239 2.22 16.98 4.27
C HIS A 239 3.38 17.07 3.26
N ASN A 240 3.13 17.64 2.09
CA ASN A 240 4.11 17.65 0.98
C ASN A 240 5.36 18.48 1.27
N TYR A 241 5.24 19.49 2.16
CA TYR A 241 6.32 20.41 2.49
C TYR A 241 6.87 20.24 3.91
N ASP A 242 6.11 19.55 4.77
CA ASP A 242 6.52 19.25 6.15
C ASP A 242 6.38 17.75 6.43
N PHE A 243 7.45 17.00 6.20
CA PHE A 243 7.47 15.56 6.38
C PHE A 243 7.31 15.11 7.85
N SER A 244 7.40 16.04 8.81
CA SER A 244 7.13 15.76 10.23
C SER A 244 5.63 15.74 10.54
N GLU A 245 4.84 16.41 9.71
CA GLU A 245 3.39 16.45 9.78
C GLU A 245 2.80 15.23 9.06
N ASN A 246 2.38 14.26 9.87
CA ASN A 246 1.69 13.07 9.39
C ASN A 246 0.43 12.89 10.22
N GLU A 247 -0.62 12.44 9.55
CA GLU A 247 -1.88 12.13 10.21
C GLU A 247 -2.45 10.82 9.71
N VAL A 248 -3.29 10.21 10.54
CA VAL A 248 -4.11 9.06 10.14
C VAL A 248 -5.55 9.43 10.41
N VAL A 249 -6.36 9.50 9.36
CA VAL A 249 -7.74 9.93 9.45
C VAL A 249 -8.65 8.76 9.11
N LEU A 250 -9.59 8.46 10.01
CA LEU A 250 -10.68 7.53 9.80
C LEU A 250 -11.88 8.28 9.23
N TYR A 251 -12.45 7.75 8.15
CA TYR A 251 -13.62 8.28 7.47
C TYR A 251 -14.77 7.27 7.57
N THR A 252 -15.92 7.76 7.98
CA THR A 252 -17.18 7.01 8.05
C THR A 252 -18.11 7.56 6.99
N ALA A 253 -18.43 6.76 5.97
CA ALA A 253 -19.36 7.22 4.93
C ALA A 253 -20.75 7.48 5.53
N SER A 254 -21.31 8.67 5.30
CA SER A 254 -22.68 8.97 5.66
C SER A 254 -23.61 8.58 4.51
N THR A 255 -24.60 7.75 4.80
CA THR A 255 -25.57 7.27 3.81
C THR A 255 -26.61 8.35 3.51
N ASP A 256 -26.22 9.42 2.80
CA ASP A 256 -27.18 10.41 2.33
C ASP A 256 -27.94 9.86 1.12
N SER A 257 -29.18 9.45 1.37
CA SER A 257 -30.11 8.79 0.43
C SER A 257 -30.67 9.70 -0.67
N HIS A 258 -30.10 10.88 -0.88
CA HIS A 258 -30.68 11.92 -1.74
C HIS A 258 -29.86 12.29 -2.99
N SER A 259 -28.75 11.60 -3.26
CA SER A 259 -28.01 11.81 -4.51
C SER A 259 -28.68 11.04 -5.66
N THR A 260 -29.20 11.78 -6.64
CA THR A 260 -29.62 11.18 -7.91
C THR A 260 -28.37 10.71 -8.64
N ALA A 261 -28.28 9.40 -8.92
CA ALA A 261 -27.19 8.81 -9.68
C ALA A 261 -27.24 9.30 -11.14
N LYS A 262 -26.77 10.53 -11.38
CA LYS A 262 -26.49 10.99 -12.75
C LYS A 262 -25.18 10.32 -13.18
N SER A 263 -25.23 9.59 -14.28
CA SER A 263 -24.07 8.94 -14.92
C SER A 263 -23.44 7.76 -14.17
N GLY A 264 -24.19 7.04 -13.33
CA GLY A 264 -23.67 5.86 -12.63
C GLY A 264 -22.64 6.19 -11.55
N ILE A 265 -22.60 7.45 -11.09
CA ILE A 265 -21.73 7.92 -10.02
C ILE A 265 -22.59 8.50 -8.90
N ILE A 266 -22.23 8.20 -7.66
CA ILE A 266 -22.87 8.71 -6.46
C ILE A 266 -21.83 9.46 -5.62
N GLY A 267 -22.03 10.76 -5.41
CA GLY A 267 -21.25 11.51 -4.42
C GLY A 267 -21.62 11.06 -3.01
N ILE A 268 -20.61 10.79 -2.17
CA ILE A 268 -20.81 10.46 -0.75
C ILE A 268 -20.15 11.50 0.15
N SER A 269 -20.86 11.88 1.20
CA SER A 269 -20.32 12.64 2.33
C SER A 269 -19.69 11.69 3.34
N TYR A 270 -18.80 12.21 4.19
CA TYR A 270 -18.15 11.43 5.23
C TYR A 270 -17.99 12.24 6.51
N ASP A 271 -18.04 11.54 7.64
CA ASP A 271 -17.53 12.05 8.91
C ASP A 271 -16.08 11.61 9.09
N SER A 272 -15.20 12.53 9.47
CA SER A 272 -13.78 12.27 9.65
C SER A 272 -13.34 12.36 11.12
N CYS A 273 -12.44 11.48 11.54
CA CYS A 273 -11.83 11.46 12.87
C CYS A 273 -10.33 11.20 12.76
N VAL A 274 -9.51 12.12 13.28
CA VAL A 274 -8.04 11.97 13.33
C VAL A 274 -7.68 10.97 14.44
N LEU A 275 -7.03 9.88 14.07
CA LEU A 275 -6.57 8.81 14.97
C LEU A 275 -5.16 9.05 15.50
N LEU A 276 -4.31 9.71 14.72
CA LEU A 276 -2.94 10.08 15.07
C LEU A 276 -2.62 11.43 14.44
N GLU A 277 -2.13 12.36 15.24
CA GLU A 277 -1.71 13.70 14.84
C GLU A 277 -0.21 13.81 15.15
N GLY A 278 0.58 14.40 14.24
CA GLY A 278 1.93 14.87 14.55
C GLY A 278 1.92 15.89 15.70
N PRO A 279 3.08 16.33 16.23
CA PRO A 279 3.09 17.34 17.29
C PRO A 279 2.33 18.60 16.83
N PRO A 280 1.49 19.18 17.70
CA PRO A 280 0.34 19.97 17.26
C PRO A 280 0.73 21.36 16.78
N PRO A 281 0.01 21.90 15.77
CA PRO A 281 -0.47 23.26 15.80
C PRO A 281 -1.98 23.30 16.05
N SER A 282 -2.42 24.41 16.62
CA SER A 282 -3.78 24.77 17.06
C SER A 282 -4.97 24.20 16.26
N ARG A 283 -5.86 23.50 16.98
CA ARG A 283 -7.19 22.99 16.57
C ARG A 283 -8.01 23.95 15.68
N GLU A 284 -8.38 23.49 14.49
CA GLU A 284 -9.59 23.90 13.78
C GLU A 284 -10.42 22.67 13.38
N ARG A 285 -11.72 22.70 13.66
CA ARG A 285 -12.69 21.70 13.19
C ARG A 285 -13.07 22.04 11.74
N ALA A 286 -12.58 21.28 10.77
CA ALA A 286 -13.06 21.36 9.40
C ALA A 286 -14.36 20.55 9.22
N ARG A 287 -15.37 21.15 8.58
CA ARG A 287 -16.53 20.45 8.00
C ARG A 287 -16.22 20.28 6.51
N GLY A 288 -16.02 19.04 6.07
CA GLY A 288 -15.72 18.71 4.67
C GLY A 288 -16.90 18.96 3.73
N GLY A 289 -16.59 19.51 2.56
CA GLY A 289 -17.53 20.12 1.60
C GLY A 289 -18.34 19.17 0.71
N THR A 290 -19.38 19.75 0.12
CA THR A 290 -20.31 19.16 -0.84
C THR A 290 -19.76 19.26 -2.26
N CYS A 291 -19.93 18.23 -3.11
CA CYS A 291 -19.68 18.34 -4.55
C CYS A 291 -20.53 19.46 -5.16
N ILE A 292 -19.90 20.43 -5.81
CA ILE A 292 -20.57 21.37 -6.72
C ILE A 292 -20.64 20.69 -8.09
N GLN A 293 -21.84 20.70 -8.69
CA GLN A 293 -22.16 20.19 -10.03
C GLN A 293 -21.44 20.96 -11.14
#